data_AF-A0A0N8QF54-F1
#
_entry.id   AF-A0A0N8QF54-F1
#
_cell.length_a   1.000
_cell.length_b   1.000
_cell.length_c   1.000
_cell.angle_alpha   90.00
_cell.angle_beta   90.00
_cell.angle_gamma   90.00
#
_symmetry.space_group_name_H-M   'P 1'
#
loop_
_entity.id
_entity.type
_entity.pdbx_description
1 polymer ?
#
loop_
_entity_poly.entity_id
_entity_poly.type
_entity_poly.pdbx_seq_one_letter_code
_entity_poly.pdbx_strand_id
1 'polypeptide(L)' 'MAYGSFPMSALFEPFKLKDVTLRNRIAIPPMCQYSATEGVINDWHHVHLASMARGASR' A
#
# COMPACT_ATOMS: atom_id res chain seq x y z
N MET A 1 -39.77 0.28 -2.95
CA MET A 1 -38.66 0.83 -2.13
C MET A 1 -37.36 0.40 -2.79
N ALA A 2 -36.82 1.22 -3.71
CA ALA A 2 -35.56 0.92 -4.37
C ALA A 2 -34.42 1.37 -3.45
N TYR A 3 -33.69 0.42 -2.88
CA TYR A 3 -32.39 0.73 -2.28
C TYR A 3 -31.47 1.15 -3.44
N GLY A 4 -31.27 2.46 -3.60
CA GLY A 4 -30.33 3.00 -4.58
C GLY A 4 -28.96 2.38 -4.34
N SER A 5 -28.38 1.77 -5.38
CA SER A 5 -27.03 1.23 -5.34
C SER A 5 -26.07 2.36 -4.96
N PHE A 6 -25.43 2.25 -3.79
CA PHE A 6 -24.30 3.11 -3.48
C PHE A 6 -23.21 2.86 -4.54
N PRO A 7 -22.58 3.91 -5.10
CA PRO A 7 -21.47 3.72 -6.03
C PRO A 7 -20.36 2.91 -5.35
N MET A 8 -19.79 1.94 -6.05
CA MET A 8 -18.61 1.21 -5.55
C MET A 8 -17.50 2.20 -5.24
N SER A 9 -16.79 1.97 -4.13
CA SER A 9 -15.70 2.83 -3.69
C SER A 9 -14.58 2.86 -4.72
N ALA A 10 -14.14 4.07 -5.09
CA ALA A 10 -12.97 4.29 -5.94
C ALA A 10 -11.66 3.77 -5.32
N LEU A 11 -11.67 3.41 -4.03
CA LEU A 11 -10.51 2.90 -3.29
C LEU A 11 -9.91 1.64 -3.93
N PHE A 12 -10.74 0.78 -4.52
CA PHE A 12 -10.31 -0.49 -5.12
C PHE A 12 -10.15 -0.42 -6.63
N GLU A 13 -10.32 0.74 -7.24
CA GLU A 13 -10.10 0.95 -8.67
C GLU A 13 -8.61 1.13 -8.97
N PRO A 14 -8.14 0.69 -10.15
CA PRO A 14 -6.78 0.95 -10.60
C PRO A 14 -6.45 2.45 -10.65
N PHE A 15 -5.20 2.79 -10.35
CA PHE A 15 -4.72 4.17 -10.34
C PHE A 15 -3.35 4.27 -11.01
N LYS A 16 -3.24 5.13 -12.02
CA LYS A 16 -1.98 5.38 -12.72
C LYS A 16 -1.20 6.47 -12.00
N LEU A 17 -0.06 6.11 -11.43
CA LEU A 17 0.90 7.02 -10.80
C LEU A 17 2.17 7.07 -11.64
N LYS A 18 2.33 8.16 -12.42
CA LYS A 18 3.41 8.29 -13.42
C LYS A 18 3.41 7.09 -14.38
N ASP A 19 4.49 6.30 -14.39
CA ASP A 19 4.68 5.15 -15.27
C ASP A 19 4.22 3.82 -14.63
N VAL A 20 3.66 3.86 -13.41
CA VAL A 20 3.22 2.67 -12.67
C VAL A 20 1.70 2.66 -12.54
N THR A 21 1.06 1.53 -12.85
CA THR A 21 -0.37 1.30 -12.60
C THR A 21 -0.53 0.51 -11.31
N LEU A 22 -1.14 1.13 -10.30
CA LEU A 22 -1.53 0.48 -9.06
C LEU A 22 -2.90 -0.19 -9.24
N ARG A 23 -3.08 -1.36 -8.65
CA ARG A 23 -4.33 -2.14 -8.65
C ARG A 23 -5.44 -1.55 -7.78
N ASN A 24 -5.07 -0.72 -6.80
CA ASN A 24 -5.97 -0.03 -5.89
C ASN A 24 -5.26 1.24 -5.39
N ARG A 25 -6.00 2.06 -4.65
CA ARG A 25 -5.51 3.36 -4.12
C ARG A 25 -5.02 3.26 -2.67
N ILE A 26 -4.67 2.06 -2.20
CA ILE A 26 -4.17 1.82 -0.84
C ILE A 26 -2.65 1.88 -0.85
N ALA A 27 -2.08 2.73 -0.01
CA ALA A 27 -0.64 2.94 0.10
C ALA A 27 -0.19 2.97 1.56
N ILE A 28 1.09 2.66 1.78
CA ILE A 28 1.75 2.78 3.08
C ILE A 28 2.47 4.14 3.09
N PRO A 29 2.20 5.03 4.04
CA PRO A 29 2.88 6.31 4.13
C PRO A 29 4.36 6.13 4.48
N PRO A 30 5.22 7.14 4.25
CA PRO A 30 6.56 7.13 4.79
C PRO A 30 6.48 7.15 6.33
N MET A 31 7.08 6.14 6.97
CA MET A 31 7.11 5.99 8.43
C MET A 31 8.55 5.97 8.93
N CYS A 32 8.87 6.80 9.93
CA CYS A 32 10.11 6.68 10.68
C CYS A 32 9.99 5.49 11.64
N GLN A 33 10.62 4.38 11.29
CA GLN A 33 10.52 3.14 12.04
C GLN A 33 11.57 3.02 13.17
N TYR A 34 12.52 3.96 13.25
CA TYR A 34 13.59 4.05 14.26
C TYR A 34 14.34 2.73 14.53
N SER A 35 14.37 1.82 13.55
CA SER A 35 14.96 0.49 13.68
C SER A 35 16.26 0.34 12.88
N ALA A 36 16.69 1.43 12.23
CA ALA A 36 17.97 1.49 11.51
C ALA A 36 19.13 1.58 12.50
N THR A 37 20.20 0.86 12.20
CA THR A 37 21.47 0.95 12.92
C THR A 37 22.41 1.75 12.02
N GLU A 38 23.06 2.80 12.52
CA GLU A 38 23.92 3.69 11.70
C GLU A 38 23.25 4.23 10.42
N GLY A 39 21.92 4.42 10.46
CA GLY A 39 21.15 4.89 9.30
C GLY A 39 21.00 3.88 8.17
N VAL A 40 21.42 2.62 8.36
CA VAL A 40 21.30 1.57 7.35
C VAL A 40 20.13 0.63 7.60
N ILE A 41 19.57 0.13 6.49
CA ILE A 41 18.56 -0.91 6.49
C ILE A 41 19.14 -2.23 7.03
N ASN A 42 18.32 -3.02 7.71
CA ASN A 42 18.69 -4.31 8.28
C ASN A 42 17.55 -5.33 8.12
N ASP A 43 17.76 -6.57 8.58
CA ASP A 43 16.83 -7.69 8.44
C ASP A 43 15.40 -7.38 8.91
N TRP A 44 15.27 -6.60 9.97
CA TRP A 44 13.97 -6.17 10.47
C TRP A 44 13.18 -5.39 9.41
N HIS A 45 13.84 -4.47 8.70
CA HIS A 45 13.20 -3.68 7.65
C HIS A 45 12.81 -4.56 6.45
N HIS A 46 13.64 -5.53 6.08
CA HIS A 46 13.33 -6.46 4.99
C HIS A 46 12.05 -7.25 5.29
N VAL A 47 11.99 -7.87 6.47
CA VAL A 47 10.82 -8.64 6.90
C VAL A 47 9.59 -7.73 7.04
N HIS A 48 9.75 -6.55 7.64
CA HIS A 48 8.66 -5.61 7.83
C HIS A 48 8.06 -5.14 6.49
N LEU A 49 8.88 -4.68 5.55
CA LEU A 49 8.43 -4.22 4.24
C LEU A 49 7.82 -5.37 3.42
N ALA A 50 8.42 -6.56 3.44
CA ALA A 50 7.88 -7.73 2.76
C ALA A 50 6.50 -8.13 3.31
N SER A 51 6.29 -8.03 4.63
CA SER A 51 5.00 -8.34 5.25
C SER A 51 3.87 -7.44 4.75
N MET A 52 4.17 -6.15 4.53
CA MET A 52 3.20 -5.18 4.04
C MET A 52 2.97 -5.30 2.53
N ALA A 53 4.01 -5.68 1.76
CA ALA A 53 3.92 -5.88 0.32
C ALA A 53 2.96 -7.01 -0.08
N ARG A 54 2.57 -7.91 0.84
CA ARG A 54 1.60 -8.98 0.57
C ARG A 54 0.25 -8.46 0.08
N GLY A 55 -0.20 -7.30 0.59
CA GLY A 55 -1.46 -6.68 0.18
C GLY A 55 -1.49 -6.18 -1.27
N ALA A 56 -0.32 -6.06 -1.91
CA ALA A 56 -0.21 -5.67 -3.32
C ALA A 56 -0.42 -6.86 -4.28
N SER A 57 -0.46 -8.10 -3.79
CA SER A 57 -0.51 -9.29 -4.65
C SER A 57 -1.94 -9.74 -4.98
N ARG A 58 -2.21 -9.88 -6.28
CA ARG A 58 -3.46 -10.29 -6.97
C ARG A 58 -4.33 -9.18 -7.55
#